data_AF-A0A534MXY8-F1
#
_entry.id   AF-A0A534MXY8-F1
#
_cell.length_a   1.000
_cell.length_b   1.000
_cell.length_c   1.000
_cell.angle_alpha   90.00
_cell.angle_beta   90.00
_cell.angle_gamma   90.00
#
_symmetry.space_group_name_H-M   'P 1'
#
loop_
_entity.id
_entity.type
_entity.pdbx_description
1 polymer ?
#
loop_
_entity_poly.entity_id
_entity_poly.type
_entity_poly.pdbx_seq_one_letter_code
_entity_poly.pdbx_strand_id
1 'polypeptide(L)'
;MGDDEKRKAFLKGFEEGLKAAWREIAALMTRGYSSTELMVFAKSKMAVLYRDVEAMEAHIIDEEGIPVVGGGELAARKDLRRRGAYLVREPKAERVFELFGDLLRSEARGLCITRIHPDDARTRYGLETAGFIWLSKSPGQKGKDMAIAEPTALVDIASAISEFASDGGNAAVLLEGLEYLISQNGFPSVMRFLQKVNEKIVINDSYLLISANPAAMKEQEYTVLAKEVAGEV
;
A
#
# COMPACT_ATOMS: atom_id res chain seq x y z
N MET A 1 -6.45 28.60 -18.54
CA MET A 1 -6.17 29.55 -17.43
C MET A 1 -5.92 28.82 -16.11
N GLY A 2 -6.64 27.73 -15.78
CA GLY A 2 -6.49 27.03 -14.49
C GLY A 2 -5.21 26.18 -14.30
N ASP A 3 -4.54 25.69 -15.35
CA ASP A 3 -3.32 24.86 -15.18
C ASP A 3 -2.09 25.68 -14.76
N ASP A 4 -2.01 26.93 -15.18
CA ASP A 4 -0.86 27.81 -14.89
C ASP A 4 -0.89 28.30 -13.44
N GLU A 5 -2.10 28.51 -12.92
CA GLU A 5 -2.35 28.88 -11.53
C GLU A 5 -2.04 27.73 -10.57
N LYS A 6 -2.45 26.50 -10.91
CA LYS A 6 -2.09 25.28 -10.18
C LYS A 6 -0.58 25.04 -10.16
N ARG A 7 0.09 25.21 -11.32
CA ARG A 7 1.55 25.10 -11.41
C ARG A 7 2.25 26.12 -10.51
N LYS A 8 1.77 27.36 -10.47
CA LYS A 8 2.36 28.43 -9.65
C LYS A 8 2.18 28.16 -8.15
N ALA A 9 1.00 27.69 -7.74
CA ALA A 9 0.71 27.30 -6.36
C ALA A 9 1.61 26.14 -5.90
N PHE A 10 1.75 25.09 -6.72
CA PHE A 10 2.65 23.97 -6.43
C PHE A 10 4.10 24.43 -6.24
N LEU A 11 4.62 25.26 -7.15
CA LEU A 11 6.00 25.75 -7.07
C LEU A 11 6.25 26.58 -5.80
N LYS A 12 5.27 27.39 -5.39
CA LYS A 12 5.34 28.17 -4.14
C LYS A 12 5.38 27.24 -2.91
N GLY A 13 4.48 26.28 -2.82
CA GLY A 13 4.44 25.32 -1.70
C GLY A 13 5.70 24.45 -1.62
N PHE A 14 6.23 24.01 -2.77
CA PHE A 14 7.49 23.27 -2.85
C PHE A 14 8.68 24.11 -2.36
N GLU A 15 8.76 25.37 -2.77
CA GLU A 15 9.80 26.30 -2.30
C GLU A 15 9.72 26.53 -0.78
N GLU A 16 8.52 26.72 -0.24
CA GLU A 16 8.31 26.90 1.19
C GLU A 16 8.70 25.65 2.00
N GLY A 17 8.34 24.46 1.52
CA GLY A 17 8.74 23.18 2.12
C GLY A 17 10.26 22.99 2.14
N LEU A 18 10.94 23.29 1.03
CA LEU A 18 12.41 23.26 0.98
C LEU A 18 13.04 24.25 1.97
N LYS A 19 12.53 25.49 2.04
CA LYS A 19 13.01 26.49 3.00
C LYS A 19 12.80 26.05 4.44
N ALA A 20 11.68 25.39 4.75
CA ALA A 20 11.41 24.86 6.08
C ALA A 20 12.40 23.75 6.47
N ALA A 21 12.66 22.80 5.57
CA ALA A 21 13.63 21.73 5.78
C ALA A 21 15.05 22.28 6.04
N TRP A 22 15.49 23.26 5.24
CA TRP A 22 16.79 23.90 5.43
C TRP A 22 16.89 24.71 6.74
N ARG A 23 15.80 25.40 7.13
CA ARG A 23 15.72 26.09 8.43
C ARG A 23 15.84 25.11 9.60
N GLU A 24 15.20 23.96 9.51
CA GLU A 24 15.27 22.94 10.56
C GLU A 24 16.67 22.33 10.66
N ILE A 25 17.31 22.00 9.53
CA ILE A 25 18.70 21.53 9.52
C ILE A 25 19.64 22.59 10.12
N ALA A 26 19.49 23.86 9.75
CA ALA A 26 20.27 24.94 10.33
C ALA A 26 20.05 25.09 11.85
N ALA A 27 18.81 24.95 12.31
CA ALA A 27 18.48 24.97 13.74
C ALA A 27 19.10 23.80 14.52
N LEU A 28 19.20 22.62 13.90
CA LEU A 28 19.89 21.48 14.50
C LEU A 28 21.41 21.69 14.52
N MET A 29 22.01 22.20 13.44
CA MET A 29 23.46 22.42 13.38
C MET A 29 23.95 23.50 14.37
N THR A 30 23.12 24.50 14.67
CA THR A 30 23.46 25.55 15.66
C THR A 30 23.46 25.06 17.11
N ARG A 31 22.96 23.84 17.39
CA ARG A 31 22.86 23.26 18.73
C ARG A 31 24.01 22.32 19.10
N GLY A 32 25.02 22.19 18.23
CA GLY A 32 26.23 21.40 18.52
C GLY A 32 26.04 19.89 18.52
N TYR A 33 24.98 19.38 17.88
CA TYR A 33 24.76 17.94 17.73
C TYR A 33 25.86 17.27 16.90
N SER A 34 26.20 16.04 17.26
CA SER A 34 27.10 15.18 16.50
C SER A 34 26.48 14.74 15.16
N SER A 35 27.32 14.31 14.22
CA SER A 35 26.88 13.79 12.92
C SER A 35 25.91 12.59 13.05
N THR A 36 26.10 11.74 14.06
CA THR A 36 25.22 10.61 14.35
C THR A 36 23.84 11.06 14.84
N GLU A 37 23.79 12.03 15.75
CA GLU A 37 22.52 12.57 16.26
C GLU A 37 21.73 13.27 15.15
N LEU A 38 22.40 14.08 14.33
CA LEU A 38 21.78 14.72 13.16
C LEU A 38 21.18 13.68 12.19
N MET A 39 21.87 12.56 11.99
CA MET A 39 21.37 11.48 11.13
C MET A 39 20.17 10.74 11.75
N VAL A 40 20.14 10.56 13.08
CA VAL A 40 18.97 10.01 13.77
C VAL A 40 17.77 10.94 13.67
N PHE A 41 17.97 12.25 13.87
CA PHE A 41 16.91 13.25 13.71
C PHE A 41 16.37 13.28 12.28
N ALA A 42 17.26 13.27 11.28
CA ALA A 42 16.86 13.22 9.87
C ALA A 42 16.02 11.98 9.55
N LYS A 43 16.45 10.78 9.98
CA LYS A 43 15.69 9.54 9.77
C LYS A 43 14.32 9.57 10.46
N SER A 44 14.27 10.05 11.70
CA SER A 44 13.02 10.20 12.46
C SER A 44 12.05 11.15 11.75
N LYS A 45 12.56 12.29 11.27
CA LYS A 45 11.77 13.27 10.52
C LYS A 45 11.27 12.73 9.19
N MET A 46 12.13 12.05 8.43
CA MET A 46 11.72 11.40 7.17
C MET A 46 10.63 10.36 7.39
N ALA A 47 10.64 9.62 8.51
CA ALA A 47 9.63 8.62 8.83
C ALA A 47 8.25 9.22 9.15
N VAL A 48 8.18 10.50 9.53
CA VAL A 48 6.92 11.20 9.87
C VAL A 48 6.56 12.33 8.91
N LEU A 49 7.36 12.53 7.85
CA LEU A 49 7.21 13.63 6.89
C LEU A 49 5.81 13.69 6.26
N TYR A 50 5.14 12.54 6.09
CA TYR A 50 3.76 12.47 5.61
C TYR A 50 2.79 13.33 6.42
N ARG A 51 2.99 13.47 7.74
CA ARG A 51 2.13 14.29 8.62
C ARG A 51 2.28 15.77 8.33
N ASP A 52 3.50 16.21 8.03
CA ASP A 52 3.78 17.60 7.69
C ASP A 52 3.20 17.93 6.29
N VAL A 53 3.18 16.93 5.39
CA VAL A 53 2.51 17.03 4.07
C VAL A 53 0.99 17.09 4.23
N GLU A 54 0.39 16.24 5.06
CA GLU A 54 -1.05 16.25 5.37
C GLU A 54 -1.49 17.58 6.02
N ALA A 55 -0.69 18.13 6.94
CA ALA A 55 -0.97 19.42 7.56
C ALA A 55 -0.91 20.58 6.55
N MET A 56 0.07 20.54 5.64
CA MET A 56 0.16 21.53 4.56
C MET A 56 -1.02 21.41 3.58
N GLU A 57 -1.44 20.19 3.26
CA GLU A 57 -2.63 19.94 2.42
C GLU A 57 -3.89 20.57 3.03
N ALA A 58 -4.11 20.40 4.33
CA ALA A 58 -5.23 21.03 5.04
C ALA A 58 -5.19 22.56 4.97
N HIS A 59 -4.01 23.17 5.10
CA HIS A 59 -3.85 24.63 5.01
C HIS A 59 -4.17 25.18 3.62
N ILE A 60 -3.77 24.49 2.55
CA ILE A 60 -4.02 24.97 1.19
C ILE A 60 -5.52 24.85 0.83
N ILE A 61 -6.23 23.85 1.37
CA ILE A 61 -7.69 23.71 1.21
C ILE A 61 -8.43 24.92 1.81
N ASP A 62 -8.00 25.39 2.99
CA ASP A 62 -8.66 26.48 3.72
C ASP A 62 -8.38 27.87 3.12
N GLU A 63 -7.18 28.14 2.61
CA GLU A 63 -6.79 29.49 2.17
C GLU A 63 -7.12 29.82 0.70
N GLU A 64 -7.06 28.86 -0.22
CA GLU A 64 -7.10 29.17 -1.67
C GLU A 64 -8.37 28.65 -2.37
N GLY A 65 -9.20 27.81 -1.73
CA GLY A 65 -10.40 27.24 -2.36
C GLY A 65 -10.11 26.41 -3.62
N ILE A 66 -8.84 26.09 -3.86
CA ILE A 66 -8.35 25.26 -4.94
C ILE A 66 -8.32 23.82 -4.40
N PRO A 67 -8.96 22.84 -5.07
CA PRO A 67 -8.73 21.44 -4.74
C PRO A 67 -7.27 21.16 -5.08
N VAL A 68 -6.44 21.11 -4.05
CA VAL A 68 -5.10 20.55 -4.16
C VAL A 68 -5.31 19.09 -4.50
N VAL A 69 -4.94 18.73 -5.73
CA VAL A 69 -4.69 17.33 -6.05
C VAL A 69 -3.60 16.93 -5.06
N GLY A 70 -4.01 16.15 -4.05
CA GLY A 70 -3.24 15.88 -2.84
C GLY A 70 -1.80 15.51 -3.12
N GLY A 71 -0.95 15.74 -2.13
CA GLY A 71 0.47 15.40 -2.13
C GLY A 71 0.70 13.90 -2.33
N GLY A 72 0.60 13.47 -3.59
CA GLY A 72 0.68 12.09 -4.05
C GLY A 72 1.00 11.98 -5.55
N GLU A 73 1.15 13.08 -6.29
CA GLU A 73 1.75 13.09 -7.63
C GLU A 73 3.27 13.32 -7.55
N LEU A 74 3.96 12.49 -6.77
CA LEU A 74 5.41 12.29 -6.88
C LEU A 74 5.81 10.80 -6.77
N ALA A 75 4.89 9.91 -7.13
CA ALA A 75 5.18 9.02 -8.24
C ALA A 75 4.10 9.38 -9.26
N ALA A 76 4.47 9.63 -10.52
CA ALA A 76 3.48 9.53 -11.60
C ALA A 76 2.61 8.32 -11.28
N ARG A 77 1.27 8.43 -11.34
CA ARG A 77 0.40 7.26 -11.35
C ARG A 77 1.11 6.25 -12.25
N LYS A 78 1.79 5.27 -11.64
CA LYS A 78 1.99 4.01 -12.32
C LYS A 78 0.58 3.50 -12.22
N ASP A 79 -0.23 3.94 -13.19
CA ASP A 79 -1.42 3.22 -13.57
C ASP A 79 -1.02 1.76 -13.47
N LEU A 80 -1.87 0.92 -12.92
CA LEU A 80 -1.71 -0.52 -13.01
C LEU A 80 -1.84 -0.85 -14.52
N ARG A 81 -0.80 -0.48 -15.29
CA ARG A 81 -0.78 -0.24 -16.74
C ARG A 81 -1.12 -1.52 -17.48
N ARG A 82 -0.84 -2.63 -16.81
CA ARG A 82 -1.12 -3.99 -17.21
C ARG A 82 -1.60 -4.77 -16.00
N ARG A 83 -2.33 -5.83 -16.26
CA ARG A 83 -2.70 -6.80 -15.24
C ARG A 83 -1.48 -7.61 -14.82
N GLY A 84 -1.49 -8.10 -13.59
CA GLY A 84 -0.35 -8.76 -12.96
C GLY A 84 -0.25 -8.47 -11.46
N ALA A 85 0.83 -8.99 -10.85
CA ALA A 85 1.14 -8.74 -9.46
C ALA A 85 1.93 -7.43 -9.28
N TYR A 86 1.58 -6.67 -8.25
CA TYR A 86 2.22 -5.42 -7.87
C TYR A 86 2.51 -5.43 -6.38
N LEU A 87 3.69 -4.93 -6.03
CA LEU A 87 4.05 -4.67 -4.66
C LEU A 87 3.85 -3.19 -4.36
N VAL A 88 3.07 -2.89 -3.32
CA VAL A 88 2.88 -1.54 -2.83
C VAL A 88 3.84 -1.33 -1.67
N ARG A 89 4.79 -0.41 -1.86
CA ARG A 89 5.78 -0.09 -0.82
C ARG A 89 5.18 0.88 0.17
N GLU A 90 4.83 0.40 1.35
CA GLU A 90 4.21 1.24 2.37
C GLU A 90 4.50 0.76 3.80
N PRO A 91 4.60 1.66 4.80
CA PRO A 91 4.78 1.28 6.19
C PRO A 91 3.50 0.71 6.83
N LYS A 92 2.33 1.08 6.30
CA LYS A 92 0.99 0.64 6.68
C LYS A 92 0.16 0.53 5.41
N ALA A 93 -0.77 -0.41 5.39
CA ALA A 93 -1.55 -0.79 4.21
C ALA A 93 -2.61 0.24 3.75
N GLU A 94 -2.37 1.55 3.82
CA GLU A 94 -3.37 2.55 3.43
C GLU A 94 -3.49 2.64 1.89
N ARG A 95 -2.35 2.74 1.20
CA ARG A 95 -2.29 2.96 -0.24
C ARG A 95 -2.79 1.75 -1.02
N VAL A 96 -2.49 0.53 -0.56
CA VAL A 96 -2.99 -0.68 -1.23
C VAL A 96 -4.52 -0.78 -1.15
N PHE A 97 -5.15 -0.37 -0.05
CA PHE A 97 -6.61 -0.40 0.08
C PHE A 97 -7.27 0.63 -0.83
N GLU A 98 -6.68 1.82 -0.99
CA GLU A 98 -7.14 2.82 -1.95
C GLU A 98 -7.08 2.28 -3.40
N LEU A 99 -5.93 1.75 -3.80
CA LEU A 99 -5.74 1.15 -5.13
C LEU A 99 -6.72 0.00 -5.38
N PHE A 100 -6.95 -0.82 -4.36
CA PHE A 100 -7.93 -1.89 -4.43
C PHE A 100 -9.34 -1.34 -4.63
N GLY A 101 -9.76 -0.34 -3.84
CA GLY A 101 -11.06 0.32 -3.98
C GLY A 101 -11.26 0.99 -5.35
N ASP A 102 -10.22 1.59 -5.93
CA ASP A 102 -10.25 2.14 -7.29
C ASP A 102 -10.54 1.06 -8.35
N LEU A 103 -9.94 -0.12 -8.20
CA LEU A 103 -10.21 -1.26 -9.09
C LEU A 103 -11.66 -1.74 -8.95
N LEU A 104 -12.20 -1.80 -7.73
CA LEU A 104 -13.61 -2.20 -7.52
C LEU A 104 -14.59 -1.21 -8.15
N ARG A 105 -14.32 0.10 -8.02
CA ARG A 105 -15.10 1.16 -8.69
C ARG A 105 -15.01 1.07 -10.21
N SER A 106 -13.92 0.50 -10.72
CA SER A 106 -13.71 0.21 -12.15
C SER A 106 -14.24 -1.18 -12.54
N GLU A 107 -15.20 -1.72 -11.79
CA GLU A 107 -15.91 -2.98 -12.03
C GLU A 107 -15.04 -4.25 -11.95
N ALA A 108 -13.85 -4.19 -11.33
CA ALA A 108 -13.09 -5.40 -11.01
C ALA A 108 -13.77 -6.18 -9.87
N ARG A 109 -13.72 -7.52 -9.94
CA ARG A 109 -14.23 -8.37 -8.86
C ARG A 109 -13.20 -8.41 -7.73
N GLY A 110 -13.61 -8.05 -6.51
CA GLY A 110 -12.70 -7.93 -5.37
C GLY A 110 -12.61 -9.15 -4.46
N LEU A 111 -11.40 -9.61 -4.18
CA LEU A 111 -11.10 -10.52 -3.06
C LEU A 111 -10.00 -9.92 -2.18
N CYS A 112 -10.32 -9.70 -0.91
CA CYS A 112 -9.39 -9.13 0.07
C CYS A 112 -8.93 -10.19 1.08
N ILE A 113 -7.62 -10.44 1.13
CA ILE A 113 -6.95 -11.26 2.12
C ILE A 113 -6.28 -10.30 3.10
N THR A 114 -6.70 -10.30 4.36
CA THR A 114 -6.27 -9.28 5.33
C THR A 114 -6.28 -9.81 6.76
N ARG A 115 -5.49 -9.18 7.63
CA ARG A 115 -5.59 -9.35 9.08
C ARG A 115 -6.63 -8.46 9.74
N ILE A 116 -7.02 -7.38 9.05
CA ILE A 116 -8.05 -6.46 9.51
C ILE A 116 -9.39 -7.19 9.45
N HIS A 117 -10.23 -7.02 10.47
CA HIS A 117 -11.56 -7.63 10.44
C HIS A 117 -12.35 -7.07 9.23
N PRO A 118 -13.05 -7.91 8.45
CA PRO A 118 -13.72 -7.43 7.23
C PRO A 118 -14.70 -6.28 7.45
N ASP A 119 -15.45 -6.26 8.55
CA ASP A 119 -16.36 -5.14 8.86
C ASP A 119 -15.62 -3.81 9.04
N ASP A 120 -14.44 -3.85 9.67
CA ASP A 120 -13.58 -2.67 9.86
C ASP A 120 -13.02 -2.21 8.51
N ALA A 121 -12.55 -3.16 7.68
CA ALA A 121 -12.02 -2.86 6.35
C ALA A 121 -13.10 -2.26 5.43
N ARG A 122 -14.33 -2.80 5.47
CA ARG A 122 -15.47 -2.26 4.72
C ARG A 122 -15.79 -0.84 5.15
N THR A 123 -15.92 -0.61 6.46
CA THR A 123 -16.26 0.71 7.03
C THR A 123 -15.19 1.75 6.70
N ARG A 124 -13.91 1.37 6.79
CA ARG A 124 -12.80 2.30 6.62
C ARG A 124 -12.50 2.65 5.17
N TYR A 125 -12.64 1.69 4.25
CA TYR A 125 -12.16 1.84 2.87
C TYR A 125 -13.26 1.71 1.80
N GLY A 126 -14.54 1.54 2.18
CA GLY A 126 -15.65 1.44 1.23
C GLY A 126 -15.56 0.19 0.33
N LEU A 127 -15.40 -0.98 0.96
CA LEU A 127 -15.16 -2.25 0.26
C LEU A 127 -16.40 -3.17 0.30
N GLU A 128 -17.60 -2.62 0.15
CA GLU A 128 -18.87 -3.33 0.35
C GLU A 128 -19.08 -4.49 -0.64
N THR A 129 -18.51 -4.39 -1.84
CA THR A 129 -18.65 -5.40 -2.90
C THR A 129 -17.57 -6.47 -2.89
N ALA A 130 -16.53 -6.31 -2.07
CA ALA A 130 -15.44 -7.27 -1.99
C ALA A 130 -15.82 -8.51 -1.16
N GLY A 131 -15.37 -9.69 -1.61
CA GLY A 131 -15.28 -10.88 -0.77
C GLY A 131 -14.03 -10.81 0.13
N PHE A 132 -14.06 -11.50 1.28
CA PHE A 132 -12.95 -11.47 2.23
C PHE A 132 -12.47 -12.86 2.64
N ILE A 133 -11.15 -12.98 2.82
CA ILE A 133 -10.49 -14.04 3.59
C ILE A 133 -9.78 -13.37 4.76
N TRP A 134 -10.34 -13.53 5.95
CA TRP A 134 -9.76 -12.99 7.17
C TRP A 134 -8.71 -13.95 7.73
N LEU A 135 -7.47 -13.47 7.84
CA LEU A 135 -6.33 -14.22 8.39
C LEU A 135 -6.40 -14.24 9.92
N SER A 136 -6.93 -15.32 10.47
CA SER A 136 -7.12 -15.47 11.92
C SER A 136 -6.82 -16.90 12.38
N LYS A 137 -6.25 -17.02 13.58
CA LYS A 137 -6.05 -18.31 14.27
C LYS A 137 -7.25 -18.73 15.11
N SER A 138 -8.17 -17.81 15.35
CA SER A 138 -9.35 -18.09 16.17
C SER A 138 -10.47 -18.59 15.27
N PRO A 139 -11.18 -19.66 15.65
CA PRO A 139 -12.42 -20.02 14.98
C PRO A 139 -13.44 -18.90 15.22
N GLY A 140 -13.55 -17.98 14.26
CA GLY A 140 -14.53 -16.90 14.28
C GLY A 140 -15.87 -17.35 13.69
N GLN A 141 -16.90 -16.53 13.90
CA GLN A 141 -18.18 -16.73 13.23
C GLN A 141 -18.04 -16.35 11.75
N LYS A 142 -18.54 -17.22 10.85
CA LYS A 142 -18.66 -16.89 9.43
C LYS A 142 -19.68 -15.76 9.28
N GLY A 143 -19.22 -14.58 8.91
CA GLY A 143 -20.04 -13.44 8.53
C GLY A 143 -20.47 -13.51 7.06
N LYS A 144 -21.20 -12.49 6.60
CA LYS A 144 -21.62 -12.35 5.21
C LYS A 144 -20.39 -12.10 4.31
N ASP A 145 -20.21 -12.93 3.28
CA ASP A 145 -19.14 -12.82 2.28
C ASP A 145 -17.71 -12.81 2.89
N MET A 146 -17.54 -13.47 4.04
CA MET A 146 -16.27 -13.62 4.76
C MET A 146 -15.94 -15.10 5.00
N ALA A 147 -14.81 -15.54 4.46
CA ALA A 147 -14.12 -16.76 4.88
C ALA A 147 -13.08 -16.43 5.96
N ILE A 148 -12.76 -17.42 6.78
CA ILE A 148 -11.66 -17.35 7.76
C ILE A 148 -10.64 -18.40 7.35
N ALA A 149 -9.38 -18.00 7.27
CA ALA A 149 -8.27 -18.90 6.97
C ALA A 149 -7.16 -18.73 8.01
N GLU A 150 -6.60 -19.85 8.47
CA GLU A 150 -5.39 -19.79 9.25
C GLU A 150 -4.22 -19.30 8.39
N PRO A 151 -3.31 -18.47 8.93
CA PRO A 151 -2.16 -17.96 8.18
C PRO A 151 -1.22 -19.06 7.68
N THR A 152 -1.26 -20.24 8.29
CA THR A 152 -0.49 -21.43 7.93
C THR A 152 -1.12 -22.22 6.78
N ALA A 153 -2.39 -21.98 6.47
CA ALA A 153 -3.15 -22.66 5.41
C ALA A 153 -2.85 -22.07 4.02
N LEU A 154 -1.56 -21.88 3.67
CA LEU A 154 -1.14 -21.26 2.41
C LEU A 154 -1.70 -21.98 1.17
N VAL A 155 -1.86 -23.31 1.23
CA VAL A 155 -2.41 -24.10 0.12
C VAL A 155 -3.87 -23.77 -0.14
N ASP A 156 -4.67 -23.63 0.93
CA ASP A 156 -6.09 -23.33 0.83
C ASP A 156 -6.31 -21.89 0.37
N ILE A 157 -5.53 -20.94 0.92
CA ILE A 157 -5.55 -19.53 0.51
C ILE A 157 -5.18 -19.42 -0.98
N ALA A 158 -4.13 -20.13 -1.43
CA ALA A 158 -3.72 -20.08 -2.84
C ALA A 158 -4.81 -20.66 -3.76
N SER A 159 -5.47 -21.73 -3.34
CA SER A 159 -6.55 -22.37 -4.10
C SER A 159 -7.75 -21.42 -4.21
N ALA A 160 -8.17 -20.80 -3.10
CA ALA A 160 -9.26 -19.82 -3.09
C ALA A 160 -8.97 -18.62 -4.01
N ILE A 161 -7.74 -18.08 -3.95
CA ILE A 161 -7.34 -16.99 -4.87
C ILE A 161 -7.36 -17.46 -6.32
N SER A 162 -6.87 -18.67 -6.60
CA SER A 162 -6.81 -19.23 -7.95
C SER A 162 -8.21 -19.44 -8.55
N GLU A 163 -9.13 -19.98 -7.75
CA GLU A 163 -10.53 -20.19 -8.13
C GLU A 163 -11.20 -18.84 -8.39
N PHE A 164 -11.05 -17.89 -7.47
CA PHE A 164 -11.61 -16.54 -7.62
C PHE A 164 -11.11 -15.84 -8.89
N ALA A 165 -9.81 -15.90 -9.16
CA ALA A 165 -9.22 -15.30 -10.36
C ALA A 165 -9.73 -15.98 -11.64
N SER A 166 -9.92 -17.30 -11.63
CA SER A 166 -10.36 -18.07 -12.79
C SER A 166 -11.87 -17.93 -13.07
N ASP A 167 -12.66 -17.56 -12.08
CA ASP A 167 -14.10 -17.39 -12.19
C ASP A 167 -14.50 -16.08 -12.89
N GLY A 168 -14.28 -15.98 -14.20
CA GLY A 168 -14.69 -14.81 -15.00
C GLY A 168 -13.63 -13.71 -15.16
N GLY A 169 -12.40 -13.93 -14.68
CA GLY A 169 -11.28 -12.99 -14.87
C GLY A 169 -11.56 -11.61 -14.27
N ASN A 170 -10.81 -10.58 -14.70
CA ASN A 170 -10.93 -9.20 -14.21
C ASN A 170 -10.96 -9.11 -12.67
N ALA A 171 -10.25 -10.00 -11.99
CA ALA A 171 -10.19 -10.03 -10.54
C ALA A 171 -9.19 -8.97 -10.04
N ALA A 172 -9.52 -8.31 -8.95
CA ALA A 172 -8.58 -7.62 -8.10
C ALA A 172 -8.44 -8.46 -6.82
N VAL A 173 -7.22 -8.90 -6.53
CA VAL A 173 -6.89 -9.64 -5.32
C VAL A 173 -5.96 -8.79 -4.49
N LEU A 174 -6.34 -8.52 -3.25
CA LEU A 174 -5.53 -7.79 -2.29
C LEU A 174 -4.95 -8.76 -1.25
N LEU A 175 -3.64 -8.72 -1.06
CA LEU A 175 -2.94 -9.38 0.03
C LEU A 175 -2.33 -8.34 0.99
N GLU A 176 -3.02 -8.12 2.10
CA GLU A 176 -2.55 -7.39 3.28
C GLU A 176 -2.16 -8.40 4.37
N GLY A 177 -1.00 -8.19 5.01
CA GLY A 177 -0.46 -9.11 6.02
C GLY A 177 0.63 -10.06 5.51
N LEU A 178 1.36 -9.69 4.46
CA LEU A 178 2.48 -10.47 3.93
C LEU A 178 3.51 -10.81 5.02
N GLU A 179 3.92 -9.83 5.82
CA GLU A 179 4.89 -10.00 6.91
C GLU A 179 4.39 -11.01 7.94
N TYR A 180 3.08 -11.02 8.18
CA TYR A 180 2.46 -11.98 9.06
C TYR A 180 2.53 -13.39 8.47
N LEU A 181 2.18 -13.59 7.20
CA LEU A 181 2.35 -14.89 6.53
C LEU A 181 3.81 -15.37 6.58
N ILE A 182 4.78 -14.47 6.35
CA ILE A 182 6.21 -14.77 6.42
C ILE A 182 6.60 -15.19 7.84
N SER A 183 6.12 -14.48 8.86
CA SER A 183 6.41 -14.80 10.27
C SER A 183 5.88 -16.18 10.68
N GLN A 184 4.77 -16.63 10.09
CA GLN A 184 4.13 -17.90 10.45
C GLN A 184 4.68 -19.09 9.65
N ASN A 185 5.15 -18.87 8.42
CA ASN A 185 5.50 -19.95 7.48
C ASN A 185 6.96 -19.96 7.02
N GLY A 186 7.68 -18.87 7.26
CA GLY A 186 8.99 -18.61 6.68
C GLY A 186 8.91 -18.08 5.24
N PHE A 187 9.86 -17.21 4.88
CA PHE A 187 9.92 -16.56 3.58
C PHE A 187 9.90 -17.54 2.38
N PRO A 188 10.68 -18.66 2.37
CA PRO A 188 10.67 -19.56 1.22
C PRO A 188 9.30 -20.17 0.90
N SER A 189 8.49 -20.46 1.93
CA SER A 189 7.14 -21.02 1.75
C SER A 189 6.18 -19.98 1.20
N VAL A 190 6.24 -18.76 1.72
CA VAL A 190 5.43 -17.63 1.23
C VAL A 190 5.81 -17.25 -0.19
N MET A 191 7.10 -17.29 -0.54
CA MET A 191 7.56 -17.01 -1.89
C MET A 191 6.99 -17.99 -2.92
N ARG A 192 7.02 -19.30 -2.63
CA ARG A 192 6.38 -20.32 -3.50
C ARG A 192 4.87 -20.12 -3.60
N PHE A 193 4.22 -19.73 -2.50
CA PHE A 193 2.81 -19.37 -2.49
C PHE A 193 2.53 -18.20 -3.45
N LEU A 194 3.30 -17.11 -3.34
CA LEU A 194 3.15 -15.93 -4.19
C LEU A 194 3.41 -16.23 -5.66
N GLN A 195 4.42 -17.05 -5.97
CA GLN A 195 4.72 -17.51 -7.32
C GLN A 195 3.53 -18.24 -7.95
N LYS A 196 2.97 -19.22 -7.23
CA LYS A 196 1.80 -19.97 -7.68
C LYS A 196 0.58 -19.05 -7.89
N VAL A 197 0.36 -18.09 -6.99
CA VAL A 197 -0.72 -17.12 -7.12
C VAL A 197 -0.48 -16.20 -8.32
N ASN A 198 0.74 -15.67 -8.49
CA ASN A 198 1.12 -14.77 -9.58
C ASN A 198 0.88 -15.42 -10.95
N GLU A 199 1.29 -16.68 -11.13
CA GLU A 199 0.99 -17.46 -12.34
C GLU A 199 -0.50 -17.45 -12.68
N LYS A 200 -1.36 -17.67 -11.67
CA LYS A 200 -2.82 -17.68 -11.86
C LYS A 200 -3.40 -16.31 -12.13
N ILE A 201 -2.84 -15.26 -11.54
CA ILE A 201 -3.25 -13.87 -11.76
C ILE A 201 -2.93 -13.44 -13.19
N VAL A 202 -1.75 -13.80 -13.70
CA VAL A 202 -1.33 -13.50 -15.08
C VAL A 202 -2.17 -14.27 -16.10
N ILE A 203 -2.41 -15.57 -15.89
CA ILE A 203 -3.21 -16.40 -16.82
C ILE A 203 -4.64 -15.86 -16.96
N ASN A 204 -5.23 -15.38 -15.88
CA ASN A 204 -6.63 -14.95 -15.85
C ASN A 204 -6.82 -13.44 -16.04
N ASP A 205 -5.83 -12.74 -16.58
CA ASP A 205 -5.87 -11.29 -16.82
C ASP A 205 -6.47 -10.58 -15.59
N SER A 206 -5.76 -10.65 -14.46
CA SER A 206 -6.21 -10.14 -13.16
C SER A 206 -5.11 -9.36 -12.43
N TYR A 207 -5.46 -8.67 -11.35
CA TYR A 207 -4.55 -7.90 -10.51
C TYR A 207 -4.30 -8.62 -9.18
N LEU A 208 -3.04 -8.61 -8.74
CA LEU A 208 -2.67 -8.92 -7.37
C LEU A 208 -1.95 -7.72 -6.78
N LEU A 209 -2.49 -7.16 -5.71
CA LEU A 209 -1.89 -6.07 -4.96
C LEU A 209 -1.36 -6.62 -3.63
N ILE A 210 -0.09 -6.39 -3.33
CA ILE A 210 0.57 -6.90 -2.13
C ILE A 210 1.12 -5.71 -1.35
N SER A 211 0.60 -5.44 -0.15
CA SER A 211 1.22 -4.49 0.76
C SER A 211 2.48 -5.10 1.36
N ALA A 212 3.61 -4.39 1.27
CA ALA A 212 4.84 -4.79 1.93
C ALA A 212 5.58 -3.58 2.49
N ASN A 213 6.05 -3.73 3.72
CA ASN A 213 6.93 -2.78 4.38
C ASN A 213 8.40 -3.26 4.29
N PRO A 214 9.22 -2.70 3.38
CA PRO A 214 10.62 -3.10 3.24
C PRO A 214 11.44 -2.94 4.52
N ALA A 215 11.07 -1.99 5.40
CA ALA A 215 11.78 -1.79 6.66
C ALA A 215 11.50 -2.90 7.69
N ALA A 216 10.43 -3.68 7.50
CA ALA A 216 10.07 -4.82 8.35
C ALA A 216 10.59 -6.16 7.80
N MET A 217 11.32 -6.16 6.69
CA MET A 217 11.81 -7.35 6.00
C MET A 217 13.34 -7.35 5.90
N LYS A 218 13.94 -8.52 5.65
CA LYS A 218 15.35 -8.58 5.25
C LYS A 218 15.49 -8.04 3.83
N GLU A 219 16.54 -7.27 3.59
CA GLU A 219 16.82 -6.65 2.29
C GLU A 219 16.85 -7.67 1.13
N GLN A 220 17.47 -8.83 1.36
CA GLN A 220 17.53 -9.91 0.37
C GLN A 220 16.15 -10.50 0.06
N GLU A 221 15.32 -10.72 1.08
CA GLU A 221 13.96 -11.27 0.94
C GLU A 221 13.09 -10.28 0.14
N TYR A 222 13.16 -8.99 0.47
CA TYR A 222 12.45 -7.95 -0.26
C TYR A 222 12.92 -7.85 -1.72
N THR A 223 14.24 -7.92 -1.97
CA THR A 223 14.79 -7.86 -3.33
C THR A 223 14.31 -9.02 -4.20
N VAL A 224 14.22 -10.23 -3.64
CA VAL A 224 13.68 -11.40 -4.34
C VAL A 224 12.21 -11.21 -4.66
N LEU A 225 11.43 -10.73 -3.69
CA LEU A 225 10.01 -10.44 -3.86
C LEU A 225 9.73 -9.38 -4.94
N ALA A 226 10.47 -8.27 -4.93
CA ALA A 226 10.32 -7.18 -5.89
C ALA A 226 10.64 -7.61 -7.34
N LYS A 227 11.50 -8.63 -7.52
CA LYS A 227 11.84 -9.18 -8.84
C LYS A 227 10.78 -10.14 -9.40
N GLU A 228 9.91 -10.68 -8.55
CA GLU A 228 8.87 -11.63 -8.95
C GLU A 228 7.62 -10.95 -9.50
N VAL A 229 7.33 -9.75 -9.02
CA VAL A 229 6.13 -8.99 -9.38
C VAL A 229 6.34 -8.16 -10.66
N ALA A 230 5.25 -7.78 -11.31
CA ALA A 230 5.27 -6.98 -12.54
C ALA A 230 5.75 -5.53 -12.29
N GLY A 231 5.58 -5.03 -11.08
CA GLY A 231 6.07 -3.72 -10.69
C GLY A 231 5.93 -3.39 -9.22
N GLU A 232 6.66 -2.37 -8.83
CA GLU A 232 6.55 -1.72 -7.52
C GLU A 232 5.87 -0.36 -7.67
N VAL A 233 4.93 -0.07 -6.78
CA VAL A 233 4.06 1.11 -6.75
C VAL A 233 4.16 1.81 -5.40
#